data_AF-A0A966Q2Z9-F1
#
_entry.id   AF-A0A966Q2Z9-F1
#
_cell.length_a   1.000
_cell.length_b   1.000
_cell.length_c   1.000
_cell.angle_alpha   90.00
_cell.angle_beta   90.00
_cell.angle_gamma   90.00
#
_symmetry.space_group_name_H-M   'P 1'
#
loop_
_entity.id
_entity.type
_entity.pdbx_description
1 polymer ?
#
loop_
_entity_poly.entity_id
_entity_poly.type
_entity_poly.pdbx_seq_one_letter_code
_entity_poly.pdbx_strand_id
1 'polypeptide(L)'
;MSEKNESKRIGAKQHKNSGRNTKKGDATWENFTVDFKENSKSFTLNKDVWAKATTDAIRNGNDPAIIVVLGEGNKKIRLAIIELELLEQMVNNGTEYYNA
;
A
#
# COMPACT_ATOMS: atom_id res chain seq x y z
N MET A 1 -16.91 -7.31 -0.88
CA MET A 1 -15.59 -7.68 -0.33
C MET A 1 -14.95 -6.35 0.07
N SER A 2 -14.43 -6.19 1.29
CA SER A 2 -13.95 -4.89 1.78
C SER A 2 -12.43 -4.87 1.91
N GLU A 3 -11.83 -3.68 2.02
CA GLU A 3 -10.41 -3.41 2.33
C GLU A 3 -9.87 -4.29 3.48
N LYS A 4 -10.77 -4.64 4.41
CA LYS A 4 -10.52 -5.56 5.52
C LYS A 4 -10.05 -6.96 5.10
N ASN A 5 -10.51 -7.45 3.95
CA ASN A 5 -10.11 -8.76 3.45
C ASN A 5 -8.76 -8.70 2.72
N GLU A 6 -8.47 -7.59 2.04
CA GLU A 6 -7.22 -7.42 1.30
C GLU A 6 -6.03 -7.22 2.24
N SER A 7 -6.19 -6.44 3.31
CA SER A 7 -5.20 -6.34 4.40
C SER A 7 -4.92 -7.68 5.07
N LYS A 8 -5.95 -8.52 5.30
CA LYS A 8 -5.74 -9.88 5.85
C LYS A 8 -4.95 -10.78 4.91
N ARG A 9 -5.09 -10.65 3.58
CA ARG A 9 -4.39 -11.49 2.61
C ARG A 9 -2.88 -11.33 2.67
N ILE A 10 -2.42 -10.12 2.92
CA ILE A 10 -0.98 -9.81 3.02
C ILE A 10 -0.46 -9.89 4.47
N GLY A 11 -1.31 -10.21 5.44
CA GLY A 11 -0.93 -10.22 6.86
C GLY A 11 -0.79 -8.83 7.49
N ALA A 12 -1.37 -7.79 6.90
CA ALA A 12 -1.28 -6.42 7.41
C ALA A 12 -2.10 -6.19 8.68
N LYS A 13 -1.58 -5.34 9.56
CA LYS A 13 -2.23 -4.89 10.79
C LYS A 13 -3.13 -3.69 10.51
N GLN A 14 -4.44 -3.89 10.60
CA GLN A 14 -5.44 -2.86 10.31
C GLN A 14 -5.43 -1.72 11.34
N HIS A 15 -5.65 -0.51 10.85
CA HIS A 15 -5.88 0.67 11.67
C HIS A 15 -7.38 0.91 11.85
N LYS A 16 -7.77 1.37 13.05
CA LYS A 16 -9.16 1.78 13.29
C LYS A 16 -9.39 3.14 12.60
N ASN A 17 -10.37 3.23 11.72
CA ASN A 17 -10.79 4.50 11.12
C ASN A 17 -11.77 5.22 12.05
N SER A 18 -11.28 6.09 12.94
CA SER A 18 -12.14 6.88 13.87
C SER A 18 -11.84 8.38 13.87
N GLY A 19 -11.08 8.89 12.90
CA GLY A 19 -10.71 10.32 12.76
C GLY A 19 -9.73 10.84 13.83
N ARG A 20 -9.75 10.28 15.04
CA ARG A 20 -8.96 10.70 16.22
C ARG A 20 -7.80 9.77 16.58
N ASN A 21 -7.49 8.76 15.76
CA ASN A 21 -6.38 7.87 16.03
C ASN A 21 -5.02 8.46 15.65
N THR A 22 -4.01 8.05 16.43
CA THR A 22 -2.60 8.39 16.25
C THR A 22 -2.00 7.76 15.00
N LYS A 23 -2.43 6.52 14.67
CA LYS A 23 -2.04 5.85 13.41
C LYS A 23 -3.00 6.17 12.26
N LYS A 24 -2.45 6.52 11.10
CA LYS A 24 -3.16 6.90 9.86
C LYS A 24 -3.01 5.85 8.75
N GLY A 25 -3.78 5.97 7.66
CA GLY A 25 -3.91 4.93 6.62
C GLY A 25 -4.77 3.73 7.06
N ASP A 26 -4.98 2.77 6.17
CA ASP A 26 -5.86 1.61 6.42
C ASP A 26 -5.17 0.51 7.21
N ALA A 27 -3.87 0.29 6.98
CA ALA A 27 -3.10 -0.72 7.68
C ALA A 27 -1.60 -0.40 7.71
N THR A 28 -0.87 -1.09 8.60
CA THR A 28 0.58 -1.25 8.51
C THR A 28 0.90 -2.65 8.00
N TRP A 29 1.79 -2.75 7.01
CA TRP A 29 2.33 -4.01 6.50
C TRP A 29 3.86 -3.90 6.40
N GLU A 30 4.59 -4.68 7.20
CA GLU A 30 6.04 -4.50 7.36
C GLU A 30 6.38 -3.03 7.70
N ASN A 31 7.28 -2.38 6.94
CA ASN A 31 7.61 -0.96 7.11
C ASN A 31 6.63 -0.01 6.39
N PHE A 32 5.58 -0.53 5.76
CA PHE A 32 4.65 0.27 4.96
C PHE A 32 3.44 0.72 5.76
N THR A 33 3.01 1.95 5.49
CA THR A 33 1.63 2.36 5.70
C THR A 33 0.88 2.18 4.39
N VAL A 34 -0.12 1.31 4.43
CA VAL A 34 -0.87 0.86 3.26
C VAL A 34 -2.26 1.48 3.27
N ASP A 35 -2.61 2.06 2.12
CA ASP A 35 -3.96 2.50 1.78
C ASP A 35 -4.50 1.57 0.68
N PHE A 36 -5.72 1.04 0.85
CA PHE A 36 -6.33 0.14 -0.12
C PHE A 36 -7.29 0.90 -1.03
N LYS A 37 -7.27 0.56 -2.33
CA LYS A 37 -8.17 1.12 -3.34
C LYS A 37 -8.74 0.00 -4.19
N GLU A 38 -10.02 -0.29 -4.01
CA GLU A 38 -10.74 -1.32 -4.77
C GLU A 38 -11.60 -0.66 -5.84
N ASN A 39 -11.35 -0.95 -7.12
CA ASN A 39 -12.07 -0.39 -8.25
C ASN A 39 -12.31 -1.48 -9.31
N SER A 40 -13.44 -1.49 -10.00
CA SER A 40 -13.71 -2.54 -11.00
C SER A 40 -12.87 -2.42 -12.27
N LYS A 41 -12.57 -1.18 -12.69
CA LYS A 41 -11.95 -0.90 -14.00
C LYS A 41 -10.64 -0.13 -13.89
N SER A 42 -10.63 0.97 -13.16
CA SER A 42 -9.49 1.89 -13.11
C SER A 42 -9.38 2.56 -11.75
N PHE A 43 -8.14 2.87 -11.38
CA PHE A 43 -7.81 3.75 -10.28
C PHE A 43 -7.06 4.96 -10.83
N THR A 44 -7.54 6.16 -10.51
CA THR A 44 -6.89 7.40 -10.94
C THR A 44 -5.86 7.81 -9.90
N LEU A 45 -4.58 7.77 -10.28
CA LEU A 45 -3.49 8.33 -9.48
C LEU A 45 -3.23 9.78 -9.88
N ASN A 46 -3.14 10.67 -8.90
CA ASN A 46 -2.69 12.05 -9.08
C ASN A 46 -1.83 12.48 -7.88
N LYS A 47 -1.25 13.68 -7.97
CA LYS A 47 -0.33 14.21 -6.94
C LYS A 47 -0.98 14.31 -5.57
N ASP A 48 -2.25 14.67 -5.47
CA ASP A 48 -2.95 14.85 -4.19
C ASP A 48 -3.24 13.50 -3.51
N VAL A 49 -3.65 12.50 -4.29
CA VAL A 49 -3.86 11.13 -3.82
C VAL A 49 -2.54 10.55 -3.29
N TRP A 50 -1.44 10.74 -4.02
CA TRP A 50 -0.12 10.31 -3.58
C TRP A 50 0.34 11.05 -2.32
N ALA A 51 0.25 12.39 -2.32
CA ALA A 51 0.64 13.23 -1.18
C ALA A 51 -0.10 12.85 0.11
N LYS A 52 -1.37 12.44 0.01
CA LYS A 52 -2.12 11.93 1.16
C LYS A 52 -1.53 10.62 1.70
N ALA A 53 -1.25 9.65 0.84
CA ALA A 53 -0.63 8.39 1.24
C ALA A 53 0.74 8.63 1.90
N THR A 54 1.57 9.50 1.32
CA THR A 54 2.86 9.92 1.88
C THR A 54 2.70 10.60 3.24
N THR A 55 1.74 11.52 3.39
CA THR A 55 1.49 12.22 4.66
C THR A 55 1.12 11.24 5.77
N ASP A 56 0.26 10.26 5.47
CA ASP A 56 -0.14 9.25 6.44
C ASP A 56 1.00 8.28 6.78
N ALA A 57 1.86 7.95 5.82
CA ALA A 57 3.05 7.15 6.03
C ALA A 57 4.09 7.87 6.92
N ILE A 58 4.39 9.14 6.63
CA ILE A 58 5.29 9.98 7.42
C ILE A 58 4.83 10.05 8.88
N ARG A 59 3.52 10.22 9.13
CA ARG A 59 2.95 10.25 10.49
C ARG A 59 3.14 8.95 11.26
N ASN A 60 3.26 7.83 10.56
CA ASN A 60 3.51 6.53 11.15
C ASN A 60 4.99 6.17 11.23
N GLY A 61 5.89 6.95 10.60
CA GLY A 61 7.31 6.63 10.48
C GLY A 61 7.60 5.49 9.50
N ASN A 62 6.77 5.36 8.46
CA ASN A 62 6.73 4.24 7.53
C ASN A 62 6.87 4.73 6.07
N ASP A 63 7.12 3.79 5.15
CA ASP A 63 7.05 4.04 3.70
C ASP A 63 5.59 4.04 3.20
N PRO A 64 5.22 4.86 2.21
CA PRO A 64 3.89 4.86 1.64
C PRO A 64 3.69 3.73 0.63
N ALA A 65 2.55 3.06 0.71
CA ALA A 65 2.08 2.16 -0.34
C ALA A 65 0.58 2.32 -0.58
N ILE A 66 0.18 2.28 -1.85
CA ILE A 66 -1.22 2.12 -2.23
C ILE A 66 -1.39 0.75 -2.87
N ILE A 67 -2.21 -0.11 -2.27
CA ILE A 67 -2.60 -1.38 -2.90
C ILE A 67 -3.88 -1.17 -3.68
N VAL A 68 -3.76 -1.24 -5.01
CA VAL A 68 -4.87 -1.13 -5.94
C VAL A 68 -5.35 -2.53 -6.31
N VAL A 69 -6.62 -2.79 -6.06
CA VAL A 69 -7.30 -4.03 -6.44
C VAL A 69 -8.25 -3.71 -7.59
N LEU A 70 -7.94 -4.24 -8.77
CA LEU A 70 -8.74 -4.04 -9.98
C LEU A 70 -9.49 -5.31 -10.38
N GLY A 71 -10.74 -5.16 -10.80
CA GLY A 71 -11.58 -6.23 -11.35
C GLY A 71 -12.75 -6.64 -10.46
N GLU A 72 -13.57 -7.56 -10.97
CA GLU A 72 -14.82 -7.99 -10.36
C GLU A 72 -14.85 -9.52 -10.13
N GLY A 73 -15.66 -9.95 -9.16
CA GLY A 73 -15.79 -11.36 -8.79
C GLY A 73 -14.43 -11.98 -8.45
N ASN A 74 -14.11 -13.08 -9.14
CA ASN A 74 -12.87 -13.84 -8.93
C ASN A 74 -11.71 -13.40 -9.84
N LYS A 75 -11.94 -12.48 -10.79
CA LYS A 75 -10.93 -11.98 -11.72
C LYS A 75 -10.38 -10.66 -11.22
N LYS A 76 -9.51 -10.71 -10.20
CA LYS A 76 -8.91 -9.53 -9.58
C LYS A 76 -7.40 -9.54 -9.70
N ILE A 77 -6.83 -8.42 -10.14
CA ILE A 77 -5.39 -8.13 -10.04
C ILE A 77 -5.13 -7.23 -8.84
N ARG A 78 -3.92 -7.32 -8.27
CA ARG A 78 -3.48 -6.54 -7.12
C ARG A 78 -2.14 -5.94 -7.47
N LEU A 79 -2.07 -4.62 -7.48
CA LEU A 79 -0.87 -3.87 -7.82
C LEU A 79 -0.49 -3.01 -6.62
N ALA A 80 0.80 -2.86 -6.39
CA ALA A 80 1.33 -1.91 -5.43
C ALA A 80 1.85 -0.67 -6.18
N ILE A 81 1.48 0.51 -5.69
CA ILE A 81 2.09 1.78 -6.09
C ILE A 81 2.98 2.21 -4.93
N ILE A 82 4.27 2.32 -5.21
CA ILE A 82 5.34 2.77 -4.29
C ILE A 82 6.25 3.75 -5.04
N GLU A 83 7.11 4.47 -4.32
CA GLU A 83 8.15 5.29 -4.98
C GLU A 83 9.08 4.40 -5.82
N LEU A 84 9.49 4.93 -6.99
CA LEU A 84 10.40 4.21 -7.88
C LEU A 84 11.74 3.93 -7.20
N GLU A 85 12.28 4.91 -6.48
CA GLU A 85 13.55 4.76 -5.75
C GLU A 85 13.50 3.59 -4.74
N LEU A 86 12.36 3.40 -4.06
CA LEU A 86 12.19 2.28 -3.14
C LEU A 86 12.18 0.94 -3.89
N LEU A 87 11.54 0.87 -5.05
CA LEU A 87 11.60 -0.31 -5.92
C LEU A 87 13.03 -0.59 -6.40
N GLU A 88 13.77 0.44 -6.81
CA GLU A 88 15.17 0.32 -7.24
C GLU A 88 16.05 -0.23 -6.11
N GLN A 89 15.89 0.27 -4.88
CA GLN A 89 16.57 -0.27 -3.69
C GLN A 89 16.23 -1.75 -3.47
N MET A 90 14.96 -2.14 -3.59
CA MET A 90 14.53 -3.54 -3.45
C MET A 90 15.13 -4.45 -4.52
N VAL A 91 15.17 -3.98 -5.78
CA VAL A 91 15.77 -4.72 -6.90
C VAL A 91 17.28 -4.89 -6.66
N ASN A 92 17.98 -3.81 -6.31
CA ASN A 92 19.42 -3.84 -6.08
C ASN A 92 19.78 -4.75 -4.91
N ASN A 93 19.08 -4.64 -3.78
CA ASN A 93 19.31 -5.50 -2.61
C ASN A 93 18.90 -6.97 -2.87
N GLY A 94 17.95 -7.20 -3.80
CA GLY A 94 17.57 -8.55 -4.25
C GLY A 94 18.59 -9.20 -5.20
N THR A 95 19.46 -8.41 -5.85
CA THR A 95 20.51 -8.91 -6.75
C THR A 95 21.82 -9.27 -6.05
N GLU A 96 22.00 -8.90 -4.77
CA GLU A 96 23.20 -9.29 -4.01
C GLU A 96 23.34 -10.83 -3.86
N TYR A 97 22.21 -11.56 -3.87
CA TYR A 97 22.21 -13.03 -3.85
C TYR A 97 22.61 -13.71 -5.17
N TYR A 98 22.69 -12.96 -6.29
CA TYR A 98 23.07 -13.51 -7.60
C TYR A 98 24.53 -13.22 -7.98
N ASN A 99 25.24 -12.41 -7.19
CA ASN A 99 26.64 -12.02 -7.44
C ASN A 99 27.62 -12.54 -6.38
N ALA A 100 27.20 -13.49 -5.54
CA ALA A 100 28.05 -14.18 -4.56
C ALA A 100 28.28 -15.65 -4.96
#